data_AF-A0A942UDV2-F1
#
_entry.id   AF-A0A942UDV2-F1
#
_cell.length_a   1.000
_cell.length_b   1.000
_cell.length_c   1.000
_cell.angle_alpha   90.00
_cell.angle_beta   90.00
_cell.angle_gamma   90.00
#
_symmetry.space_group_name_H-M   'P 1'
#
loop_
_entity.id
_entity.type
_entity.pdbx_description
1 polymer ?
#
loop_
_entity_poly.entity_id
_entity_poly.type
_entity_poly.pdbx_seq_one_letter_code
_entity_poly.pdbx_strand_id
1 'polypeptide(L)' 'MSKKKMQFEVQDNESIEECLYRIKEQGYTPVSRIEKPIFQEVKKGNETVYEPAGRKIIFEARIIE' A
#
# COMPACT_ATOMS: atom_id res chain seq x y z
N MET A 1 -10.60 18.54 -14.16
CA MET A 1 -9.33 18.72 -13.42
C MET A 1 -9.11 17.50 -12.56
N SER A 2 -8.12 16.66 -12.91
CA SER A 2 -7.81 15.43 -12.17
C SER A 2 -7.43 15.80 -10.74
N LYS A 3 -8.36 15.67 -9.79
CA LYS A 3 -8.08 15.81 -8.35
C LYS A 3 -6.79 15.03 -8.07
N LYS A 4 -5.71 15.72 -7.68
CA LYS A 4 -4.38 15.13 -7.49
C LYS A 4 -4.50 14.03 -6.43
N LYS A 5 -4.62 12.79 -6.89
CA LYS A 5 -4.61 11.59 -6.05
C LYS A 5 -3.17 11.12 -5.94
N MET A 6 -2.76 10.76 -4.74
CA MET A 6 -1.46 10.18 -4.44
C MET A 6 -1.68 8.86 -3.70
N GLN A 7 -0.81 7.88 -3.95
CA GLN A 7 -0.86 6.59 -3.27
C GLN A 7 0.23 6.51 -2.20
N PHE A 8 -0.15 6.00 -1.04
CA PHE A 8 0.69 5.85 0.13
C PHE A 8 0.67 4.41 0.59
N GLU A 9 1.79 3.73 0.45
CA GLU A 9 1.95 2.37 0.94
C GLU A 9 2.37 2.38 2.41
N VAL A 10 1.69 1.58 3.22
CA VAL A 10 2.11 1.25 4.59
C VAL A 10 3.40 0.45 4.51
N GLN A 11 4.49 0.98 5.04
CA GLN A 11 5.79 0.31 5.04
C GLN A 11 5.82 -0.82 6.08
N ASP A 12 6.71 -1.81 5.91
CA ASP A 12 6.81 -2.96 6.85
C ASP A 12 7.16 -2.55 8.29
N ASN A 13 7.85 -1.42 8.45
CA ASN A 13 8.24 -0.85 9.74
C ASN A 13 7.28 0.25 10.23
N GLU A 14 6.12 0.40 9.62
CA GLU A 14 5.16 1.46 9.88
C GLU A 14 3.78 0.85 10.17
N SER A 15 3.12 1.36 11.20
CA SER A 15 1.73 1.03 11.48
C SER A 15 0.78 1.75 10.51
N ILE A 16 -0.46 1.29 10.45
CA ILE A 16 -1.50 1.97 9.66
C ILE A 16 -1.66 3.42 10.14
N GLU A 17 -1.60 3.67 11.45
CA GLU A 17 -1.78 4.99 12.04
C GLU A 17 -0.66 5.95 11.65
N GLU A 18 0.60 5.47 11.69
CA GLU A 18 1.75 6.26 11.24
C GLU A 18 1.67 6.60 9.75
N CYS A 19 1.20 5.67 8.92
CA CYS A 19 0.95 5.93 7.50
C CYS A 19 -0.13 7.01 7.29
N LEU A 20 -1.23 6.95 8.04
CA LEU A 20 -2.26 7.99 8.00
C LEU A 20 -1.73 9.35 8.47
N TYR A 21 -0.86 9.37 9.49
CA TYR A 21 -0.20 10.59 9.95
C TYR A 21 0.69 11.18 8.85
N ARG A 22 1.51 10.36 8.20
CA ARG A 22 2.37 10.77 7.07
C ARG A 22 1.58 11.33 5.89
N ILE A 23 0.41 10.75 5.58
CA ILE A 23 -0.50 11.26 4.55
C ILE A 23 -0.96 12.69 4.91
N LYS A 24 -1.36 12.89 6.17
CA LYS A 24 -1.82 14.18 6.68
C LYS A 24 -0.70 15.24 6.70
N GLU A 25 0.49 14.88 7.17
CA GLU A 25 1.67 15.77 7.19
C GLU A 25 2.06 16.24 5.78
N GLN A 26 1.82 15.42 4.76
CA GLN A 26 2.03 15.80 3.36
C GLN A 26 0.90 16.65 2.77
N GLY A 27 -0.13 17.00 3.55
CA GLY A 27 -1.27 17.79 3.10
C GLY A 27 -2.28 17.00 2.27
N TYR A 28 -2.39 15.69 2.49
CA TYR A 28 -3.37 14.84 1.83
C TYR A 28 -4.40 14.28 2.83
N THR A 29 -5.58 13.94 2.33
CA THR A 29 -6.63 13.21 3.05
C THR A 29 -6.86 11.85 2.41
N PRO A 30 -6.78 10.73 3.17
CA PRO A 30 -7.04 9.39 2.65
C PRO A 30 -8.50 9.26 2.20
N VAL A 31 -8.73 8.69 1.01
CA VAL A 31 -10.05 8.51 0.40
C VAL A 31 -10.39 7.05 0.10
N SER A 32 -9.40 6.17 0.04
CA SER A 32 -9.61 4.73 -0.18
C SER A 32 -8.46 3.91 0.41
N ARG A 33 -8.76 2.70 0.87
CA ARG A 33 -7.78 1.69 1.28
C ARG A 33 -7.85 0.53 0.30
N ILE A 34 -6.70 0.19 -0.28
CA ILE A 34 -6.52 -0.90 -1.23
C ILE A 34 -5.59 -1.92 -0.58
N GLU A 35 -6.02 -3.17 -0.53
CA GLU A 35 -5.21 -4.27 -0.03
C GLU A 35 -4.86 -5.20 -1.18
N LYS A 36 -3.57 -5.39 -1.44
CA LYS A 36 -3.07 -6.24 -2.52
C LYS A 36 -2.40 -7.48 -1.93
N PRO A 37 -2.79 -8.71 -2.30
CA PRO A 37 -2.05 -9.90 -1.90
C PRO A 37 -0.64 -9.88 -2.51
N ILE A 38 0.34 -10.31 -1.73
CA ILE A 38 1.72 -10.52 -2.17
C ILE A 38 1.93 -12.02 -2.30
N PHE A 39 2.39 -12.45 -3.47
CA PHE A 39 2.80 -13.82 -3.73
C PHE A 39 4.33 -13.86 -3.86
N GLN A 40 4.94 -14.90 -3.31
CA GLN A 40 6.37 -15.14 -3.46
C GLN A 40 6.60 -16.27 -4.45
N GLU A 41 7.58 -16.07 -5.32
CA GLU A 41 8.09 -17.13 -6.19
C GLU A 41 8.92 -18.12 -5.37
N VAL A 42 8.52 -19.39 -5.37
CA VAL A 42 9.22 -20.49 -4.70
C VAL A 42 9.59 -21.54 -5.74
N LYS A 43 10.89 -21.84 -5.85
CA LYS A 43 11.37 -22.94 -6.69
C LYS A 43 11.34 -24.25 -5.91
N LYS A 44 10.47 -25.18 -6.31
CA LYS A 44 10.41 -26.54 -5.78
C LYS A 44 10.90 -27.50 -6.86
N GLY A 45 12.18 -27.85 -6.80
CA GLY A 45 12.82 -28.70 -7.81
C GLY A 45 12.83 -28.03 -9.18
N ASN A 46 12.15 -28.64 -10.16
CA ASN A 46 12.04 -28.13 -11.53
C ASN A 46 10.82 -27.21 -11.76
N GLU A 47 10.00 -26.98 -10.74
CA GLU A 47 8.77 -26.20 -10.86
C GLU A 47 8.87 -24.88 -10.09
N THR A 48 8.35 -23.82 -10.70
CA THR A 48 8.15 -22.52 -10.06
C THR A 48 6.71 -22.43 -9.58
N VAL A 49 6.51 -22.28 -8.28
CA VAL A 49 5.20 -22.15 -7.64
C VAL A 49 5.07 -20.78 -6.99
N TYR A 50 3.86 -20.21 -7.01
CA TYR A 50 3.57 -18.93 -6.35
C TYR A 50 2.79 -19.20 -5.07
N GLU A 51 3.40 -18.92 -3.93
CA GLU A 51 2.78 -19.11 -2.63
C GLU A 51 2.36 -17.76 -2.03
N PRO A 52 1.21 -17.68 -1.32
CA PRO A 52 0.80 -16.44 -0.65
C PRO A 52 1.79 -16.09 0.45
N ALA A 53 2.45 -14.94 0.32
CA ALA A 53 3.50 -14.49 1.23
C ALA A 53 3.04 -13.36 2.16
N GLY A 54 1.97 -12.65 1.81
CA GLY A 54 1.43 -11.59 2.66
C GLY A 54 0.48 -10.67 1.93
N ARG A 55 0.38 -9.43 2.42
CA ARG A 55 -0.49 -8.39 1.86
C ARG A 55 0.16 -7.03 1.99
N LYS A 56 -0.08 -6.18 0.99
CA LYS A 56 0.36 -4.79 0.92
C LYS A 56 -0.85 -3.89 1.11
N ILE A 57 -0.75 -2.93 2.02
CA ILE A 57 -1.82 -1.95 2.27
C ILE A 57 -1.42 -0.62 1.62
N ILE A 58 -2.28 -0.12 0.75
CA ILE A 58 -2.08 1.12 0.00
C ILE A 58 -3.28 2.04 0.26
N PHE A 59 -3.02 3.23 0.77
CA PHE A 59 -4.01 4.29 0.87
C PHE A 59 -3.94 5.19 -0.36
N GLU A 60 -5.07 5.39 -1.03
CA GLU A 60 -5.21 6.49 -1.98
C GLU A 60 -5.66 7.73 -1.19
N ALA A 61 -4.98 8.85 -1.39
CA ALA A 61 -5.27 10.10 -0.73
C ALA A 61 -5.37 11.25 -1.75
N ARG A 62 -6.13 12.30 -1.42
CA ARG A 62 -6.30 13.50 -2.24
C ARG A 62 -5.72 14.70 -1.53
N ILE A 63 -5.14 15.64 -2.28
CA ILE A 63 -4.64 16.88 -1.71
C ILE A 63 -5.77 17.63 -0.98
N ILE A 64 -5.47 18.17 0.19
CA ILE A 64 -6.32 19.07 0.93
C ILE A 64 -6.19 20.43 0.23
N GLU A 65 -7.24 20.87 -0.45
CA GLU A 65 -7.34 22.22 -1.02
C GLU A 65 -7.59 23.27 0.07
#